data_AF-A0A1I5KI53-F1
#
_entry.id   AF-A0A1I5KI53-F1
#
_cell.length_a   1.000
_cell.length_b   1.000
_cell.length_c   1.000
_cell.angle_alpha   90.00
_cell.angle_beta   90.00
_cell.angle_gamma   90.00
#
_symmetry.space_group_name_H-M   'P 1'
#
loop_
_entity.id
_entity.type
_entity.pdbx_description
1 polymer ?
#
loop_
_entity_poly.entity_id
_entity_poly.type
_entity_poly.pdbx_seq_one_letter_code
_entity_poly.pdbx_strand_id
1 'polypeptide(L)'
;MLDGDNTTPDETVSENGTAASILIAQLDEGYWLIEGDQHLAALLSAEEPYPTPVYCVRFASKFEMASLPSGGIDTADLWAIHTGIIDRLKRENQLVLVDYSQSA
;
A
#
# COMPACT_ATOMS: atom_id res chain seq x y z
N MET A 1 -18.34 52.19 5.98
CA MET A 1 -18.38 51.51 7.30
C MET A 1 -19.05 50.18 7.01
N LEU A 2 -18.27 49.19 6.56
CA LEU A 2 -17.77 48.05 7.37
C LEU A 2 -18.98 47.27 7.90
N ASP A 3 -19.29 46.03 7.51
CA ASP A 3 -18.38 44.91 7.21
C ASP A 3 -19.00 43.96 6.18
N GLY A 4 -18.24 43.63 5.14
CA GLY A 4 -18.43 42.39 4.38
C GLY A 4 -17.65 41.31 5.10
N ASP A 5 -18.34 40.49 5.92
CA ASP A 5 -17.72 39.36 6.58
C ASP A 5 -17.86 38.10 5.72
N ASN A 6 -16.69 37.69 5.23
CA ASN A 6 -16.39 36.47 4.54
C ASN A 6 -16.55 35.29 5.51
N THR A 7 -17.62 34.51 5.35
CA THR A 7 -17.59 33.10 5.78
C THR A 7 -18.01 32.22 4.61
N THR A 8 -17.13 32.16 3.61
CA THR A 8 -16.95 30.91 2.87
C THR A 8 -16.43 29.91 3.90
N PRO A 9 -17.13 28.81 4.21
CA PRO A 9 -16.47 27.68 4.82
C PRO A 9 -15.46 27.16 3.80
N ASP A 10 -14.24 27.65 3.97
CA ASP A 10 -12.97 26.96 3.81
C ASP A 10 -13.17 25.46 3.52
N GLU A 11 -12.86 25.10 2.27
CA GLU A 11 -12.21 23.86 1.88
C GLU A 11 -12.24 22.75 2.92
N THR A 12 -13.40 22.12 3.11
CA THR A 12 -13.40 20.72 3.55
C THR A 12 -13.54 19.85 2.31
N VAL A 13 -12.61 20.03 1.39
CA VAL A 13 -12.16 18.87 0.64
C VAL A 13 -11.40 18.03 1.67
N SER A 14 -12.15 17.23 2.44
CA SER A 14 -11.63 16.01 3.01
C SER A 14 -11.32 15.08 1.84
N GLU A 15 -10.37 15.47 0.99
CA GLU A 15 -9.48 14.54 0.35
C GLU A 15 -8.71 13.91 1.50
N ASN A 16 -9.33 12.94 2.16
CA ASN A 16 -8.59 11.73 2.46
C ASN A 16 -8.18 11.18 1.08
N GLY A 17 -7.20 11.83 0.47
CA GLY A 17 -6.36 11.23 -0.53
C GLY A 17 -5.69 10.10 0.24
N THR A 18 -6.36 8.95 0.28
CA THR A 18 -5.65 7.68 0.30
C THR A 18 -4.77 7.78 -0.93
N ALA A 19 -3.57 8.36 -0.74
CA ALA A 19 -2.58 8.48 -1.77
C ALA A 19 -2.49 7.07 -2.29
N ALA A 20 -2.94 6.83 -3.53
CA ALA A 20 -3.03 5.49 -4.08
C ALA A 20 -1.69 4.85 -3.75
N SER A 21 -1.67 3.80 -2.95
CA SER A 21 -0.44 3.22 -2.41
C SER A 21 -0.56 1.74 -2.62
N ILE A 22 0.50 1.14 -3.16
CA ILE A 22 0.56 -0.30 -3.33
C ILE A 22 1.22 -0.86 -2.07
N LEU A 23 0.49 -1.72 -1.37
CA LEU A 23 0.97 -2.39 -0.17
C LEU A 23 1.12 -3.87 -0.46
N ILE A 24 2.34 -4.39 -0.29
CA ILE A 24 2.69 -5.79 -0.51
C ILE A 24 3.12 -6.38 0.82
N ALA A 25 2.48 -7.45 1.26
CA ALA A 25 2.96 -8.28 2.35
C ALA A 25 4.06 -9.22 1.86
N GLN A 26 5.23 -9.18 2.49
CA GLN A 26 6.21 -10.24 2.42
C GLN A 26 6.00 -11.17 3.62
N LEU A 27 5.86 -12.46 3.35
CA LEU A 27 5.79 -13.48 4.40
C LEU A 27 6.64 -14.67 3.96
N ASP A 28 7.64 -15.01 4.77
CA ASP A 28 8.62 -16.05 4.43
C ASP A 28 9.28 -15.72 3.06
N GLU A 29 9.28 -16.65 2.10
CA GLU A 29 9.76 -16.41 0.73
C GLU A 29 8.69 -15.85 -0.24
N GLY A 30 7.45 -15.69 0.20
CA GLY A 30 6.34 -15.24 -0.64
C GLY A 30 6.04 -13.74 -0.52
N TYR A 31 5.36 -13.23 -1.54
CA TYR A 31 4.87 -11.85 -1.58
C TYR A 31 3.40 -11.85 -1.99
N TRP A 32 2.58 -11.04 -1.34
CA TRP A 32 1.15 -10.92 -1.57
C TRP A 32 0.75 -9.45 -1.60
N LEU A 33 -0.13 -9.07 -2.52
CA LEU A 33 -0.69 -7.74 -2.55
C LEU A 33 -1.77 -7.61 -1.47
N ILE A 34 -1.63 -6.65 -0.58
CA ILE A 34 -2.63 -6.28 0.41
C ILE A 34 -3.56 -5.19 -0.14
N GLU A 35 -2.98 -4.17 -0.77
CA GLU A 35 -3.71 -2.99 -1.24
C GLU A 35 -3.13 -2.49 -2.57
N GLY A 36 -4.00 -1.92 -3.41
CA GLY A 36 -3.64 -1.42 -4.73
C GLY A 36 -3.86 -2.43 -5.86
N ASP A 37 -4.83 -3.34 -5.74
CA ASP A 37 -5.17 -4.31 -6.79
C ASP A 37 -5.53 -3.63 -8.13
N GLN A 38 -6.18 -2.47 -8.05
CA GLN A 38 -6.47 -1.62 -9.22
C GLN A 38 -5.22 -1.21 -10.01
N HIS A 39 -4.04 -1.18 -9.37
CA HIS A 39 -2.75 -0.87 -9.99
C HIS A 39 -1.87 -2.11 -10.16
N LEU A 40 -2.33 -3.30 -9.73
CA LEU A 40 -1.58 -4.53 -9.86
C LEU A 40 -1.28 -4.82 -11.33
N ALA A 41 -2.27 -4.73 -12.21
CA ALA A 41 -2.07 -4.98 -13.64
C ALA A 41 -0.98 -4.09 -14.23
N ALA A 42 -0.99 -2.80 -13.90
CA ALA A 42 0.03 -1.83 -14.30
C ALA A 42 1.43 -2.20 -13.76
N LEU A 43 1.50 -2.59 -12.47
CA LEU A 43 2.72 -3.05 -11.81
C LEU A 43 3.29 -4.35 -12.43
N LEU A 44 2.42 -5.31 -12.77
CA LEU A 44 2.78 -6.54 -13.47
C LEU A 44 3.28 -6.26 -14.89
N SER A 45 2.60 -5.37 -15.61
CA SER A 45 2.91 -5.03 -17.01
C SER A 45 4.03 -4.02 -17.18
N ALA A 46 4.62 -3.49 -16.10
CA ALA A 46 5.60 -2.40 -16.16
C ALA A 46 5.05 -1.09 -16.74
N GLU A 47 3.74 -0.96 -16.89
CA GLU A 47 3.11 0.19 -17.55
C GLU A 47 2.70 1.22 -16.52
N GLU A 48 3.23 2.42 -16.65
CA GLU A 48 2.76 3.58 -15.91
C GLU A 48 1.38 4.02 -16.41
N PRO A 49 0.51 4.59 -15.54
CA PRO A 49 0.80 5.01 -14.17
C PRO A 49 0.41 3.99 -13.10
N TYR A 50 1.34 3.72 -12.17
CA TYR A 50 1.07 3.13 -10.87
C TYR A 50 1.69 4.01 -9.78
N PRO A 51 1.08 4.07 -8.59
CA PRO A 51 1.62 4.90 -7.54
C PRO A 51 2.96 4.37 -7.02
N THR A 52 3.88 5.31 -6.82
CA THR A 52 5.20 5.06 -6.24
C THR A 52 5.41 6.01 -5.04
N PRO A 53 6.11 5.56 -3.99
CA PRO A 53 6.75 4.24 -3.84
C PRO A 53 5.77 3.11 -3.50
N VAL A 54 6.17 1.88 -3.83
CA VAL A 54 5.47 0.65 -3.45
C VAL A 54 5.98 0.20 -2.09
N TYR A 55 5.08 0.02 -1.12
CA TYR A 55 5.43 -0.38 0.24
C TYR A 55 5.37 -1.90 0.38
N CYS A 56 6.45 -2.49 0.87
CA CYS A 56 6.56 -3.91 1.15
C CYS A 56 6.69 -4.14 2.65
N VAL A 57 5.62 -4.62 3.26
CA VAL A 57 5.53 -4.90 4.68
C VAL A 57 5.98 -6.33 4.94
N ARG A 58 7.07 -6.53 5.67
CA ARG A 58 7.55 -7.85 6.06
C ARG A 58 6.86 -8.30 7.34
N PHE A 59 6.22 -9.45 7.30
CA PHE A 59 5.60 -10.12 8.44
C PHE A 59 6.48 -11.29 8.86
N ALA A 60 6.71 -11.45 10.16
CA ALA A 60 7.46 -12.59 10.69
C ALA A 60 6.64 -13.88 10.64
N SER A 61 5.30 -13.78 10.62
CA SER A 61 4.40 -14.94 10.61
C SER A 61 3.02 -14.62 10.07
N LYS A 62 2.32 -15.65 9.57
CA LYS A 62 0.92 -15.56 9.11
C LYS A 62 0.00 -14.95 10.17
N PHE A 63 0.31 -15.19 11.45
CA PHE A 63 -0.45 -14.66 12.56
C PHE A 63 -0.41 -13.12 12.64
N GLU A 64 0.75 -12.49 12.40
CA GLU A 64 0.85 -11.03 12.39
C GLU A 64 0.07 -10.41 11.24
N MET A 65 0.13 -11.07 10.07
CA MET A 65 -0.63 -10.67 8.90
C MET A 65 -2.15 -10.81 9.12
N ALA A 66 -2.59 -11.90 9.74
CA ALA A 66 -3.98 -12.09 10.16
C ALA A 66 -4.40 -11.15 11.30
N SER A 67 -3.44 -10.58 12.03
CA SER A 67 -3.68 -9.58 13.07
C SER A 67 -3.77 -8.15 12.52
N LEU A 68 -3.68 -7.95 11.20
CA LEU A 68 -3.89 -6.64 10.60
C LEU A 68 -5.27 -6.09 10.99
N PRO A 69 -5.36 -4.80 11.35
CA PRO A 69 -6.60 -4.17 11.81
C PRO A 69 -7.72 -4.19 10.75
N SER A 70 -7.38 -4.52 9.50
CA SER A 70 -8.30 -4.71 8.37
C SER A 70 -9.19 -5.97 8.47
N GLY A 71 -9.14 -6.72 9.57
CA GLY A 71 -10.10 -7.81 9.84
C GLY A 71 -9.61 -9.21 9.51
N GLY A 72 -8.29 -9.43 9.48
CA GLY A 72 -7.70 -10.73 9.15
C GLY A 72 -7.74 -11.00 7.65
N ILE A 73 -6.61 -10.75 6.99
CA ILE A 73 -6.47 -10.94 5.55
C ILE A 73 -5.86 -12.31 5.31
N ASP A 74 -6.62 -13.20 4.66
CA ASP A 74 -6.12 -14.49 4.24
C ASP A 74 -5.23 -14.35 3.00
N THR A 75 -3.98 -14.82 3.10
CA THR A 75 -3.06 -14.92 1.94
C THR A 75 -3.66 -15.65 0.73
N ALA A 76 -4.67 -16.49 0.95
CA ALA A 76 -5.37 -17.23 -0.10
C ALA A 76 -6.30 -16.34 -0.96
N ASP A 77 -6.78 -15.23 -0.40
CA ASP A 77 -7.63 -14.27 -1.10
C ASP A 77 -6.81 -13.15 -1.77
N LEU A 78 -5.51 -13.09 -1.44
CA LEU A 78 -4.59 -12.09 -1.98
C LEU A 78 -3.90 -12.52 -3.25
N TRP A 79 -3.55 -11.53 -4.07
CA TRP A 79 -2.76 -11.73 -5.26
C TRP A 79 -1.31 -12.02 -4.91
N ALA A 80 -0.85 -13.24 -5.20
CA ALA A 80 0.56 -13.60 -5.07
C ALA A 80 1.39 -12.81 -6.09
N ILE A 81 2.40 -12.09 -5.61
CA ILE A 81 3.34 -11.31 -6.42
C ILE A 81 4.59 -12.14 -6.66
N HIS A 82 4.97 -12.27 -7.93
CA HIS A 82 6.22 -12.94 -8.28
C HIS A 82 7.44 -12.18 -7.76
N THR A 83 8.42 -12.91 -7.24
CA THR A 83 9.70 -12.36 -6.75
C THR A 83 10.44 -11.54 -7.81
N GLY A 84 10.27 -11.85 -9.10
CA GLY A 84 10.85 -11.08 -10.20
C GLY A 84 10.35 -9.63 -10.29
N ILE A 85 9.09 -9.38 -9.91
CA ILE A 85 8.53 -8.02 -9.86
C ILE A 85 9.14 -7.26 -8.68
N ILE A 86 9.26 -7.93 -7.54
CA ILE A 86 9.88 -7.36 -6.34
C ILE A 86 11.36 -7.03 -6.59
N ASP A 87 12.11 -7.92 -7.24
CA ASP A 87 13.51 -7.69 -7.61
C ASP A 87 13.65 -6.46 -8.51
N ARG A 88 12.73 -6.32 -9.47
CA ARG A 88 12.67 -5.15 -10.33
C ARG A 88 12.39 -3.87 -9.53
N LEU A 89 11.35 -3.85 -8.69
CA LEU A 89 11.01 -2.67 -7.87
C LEU A 89 12.16 -2.30 -6.92
N LYS A 90 12.88 -3.29 -6.36
CA LYS A 90 14.10 -3.08 -5.57
C LYS A 90 15.22 -2.45 -6.41
N ARG A 91 15.44 -2.97 -7.61
CA ARG A 91 16.46 -2.47 -8.55
C ARG A 91 16.20 -1.04 -9.00
N GLU A 92 14.93 -0.69 -9.21
CA GLU A 92 14.50 0.65 -9.58
C GLU A 92 14.36 1.59 -8.38
N ASN A 93 14.67 1.12 -7.16
CA ASN A 93 14.55 1.87 -5.89
C ASN A 93 13.12 2.41 -5.65
N GLN A 94 12.13 1.71 -6.17
CA GLN A 94 10.70 2.02 -6.04
C GLN A 94 10.03 1.21 -4.92
N LEU A 95 10.71 0.18 -4.39
CA LEU A 95 10.24 -0.61 -3.25
C LEU A 95 10.76 -0.06 -1.92
N VAL A 96 9.84 0.27 -1.01
CA VAL A 96 10.15 0.62 0.37
C VAL A 96 9.82 -0.56 1.27
N LEU A 97 10.84 -1.21 1.83
CA LEU A 97 10.69 -2.30 2.78
C LEU A 97 10.40 -1.73 4.18
N VAL A 98 9.34 -2.23 4.81
CA VAL A 98 8.90 -1.87 6.15
C VAL A 98 8.78 -3.16 6.95
N ASP A 99 9.49 -3.28 8.07
CA ASP A 99 9.32 -4.42 8.97
C ASP A 99 8.08 -4.18 9.84
N TYR A 100 7.12 -5.11 9.82
CA TYR A 100 5.98 -5.06 10.71
C TYR A 100 6.42 -5.54 12.08
N SER A 101 6.79 -4.60 12.95
CA SER A 101 7.07 -4.88 14.36
C SER A 101 5.83 -4.52 15.16
N GLN A 102 4.99 -5.50 15.50
CA GLN A 102 3.97 -5.28 16.52
C GLN A 102 4.67 -5.26 17.88
N SER A 103 4.84 -4.07 18.45
CA SER A 103 5.22 -3.91 19.86
C SER A 103 4.10 -4.54 20.70
N ALA A 104 4.35 -5.76 21.18
CA ALA A 104 3.47 -6.49 22.09
C ALA A 104 3.26 -5.77 23.43
#